data_AF-A0A1Z9WSM4-F1
#
_entry.id   AF-A0A1Z9WSM4-F1
#
_cell.length_a   1.000
_cell.length_b   1.000
_cell.length_c   1.000
_cell.angle_alpha   90.00
_cell.angle_beta   90.00
_cell.angle_gamma   90.00
#
_symmetry.space_group_name_H-M   'P 1'
#
loop_
_entity.id
_entity.type
_entity.pdbx_description
1 polymer ?
#
loop_
_entity_poly.entity_id
_entity_poly.type
_entity_poly.pdbx_seq_one_letter_code
_entity_poly.pdbx_strand_id
1 'polypeptide(L)'
;MQSHAFIPDENPTRIDHAGFYRRWLSMIDDMDYLQSFVSRVAGTNEEVWVPLWREAGKHYEDEGDRLESEGDIKSARSCFLQARTYYSIGRFPGAISAVKKTISEDCNRAYAKSCAHLTPPVQEIIIEHQGYQIKCHLREPKTAGKHPAVL
;
A
#
# COMPACT_ATOMS: atom_id res chain seq x y z
N MET A 1 -33.49 8.72 23.42
CA MET A 1 -32.23 9.15 22.76
C MET A 1 -31.12 8.20 23.20
N GLN A 2 -30.81 7.19 22.40
CA GLN A 2 -29.56 6.42 22.50
C GLN A 2 -29.13 6.13 21.06
N SER A 3 -28.28 7.01 20.51
CA SER A 3 -27.53 6.69 19.31
C SER A 3 -26.45 5.69 19.74
N HIS A 4 -26.67 4.42 19.48
CA HIS A 4 -25.56 3.48 19.41
C HIS A 4 -24.72 3.87 18.19
N ALA A 5 -23.76 4.77 18.41
CA ALA A 5 -22.63 4.86 17.49
C ALA A 5 -21.98 3.47 17.53
N PHE A 6 -22.12 2.72 16.43
CA PHE A 6 -21.32 1.52 16.22
C PHE A 6 -19.87 1.99 16.17
N ILE A 7 -19.17 1.91 17.30
CA ILE A 7 -17.72 2.03 17.33
C ILE A 7 -17.25 0.71 16.72
N PRO A 8 -16.65 0.71 15.52
CA PRO A 8 -16.09 -0.52 14.98
C PRO A 8 -15.10 -1.06 16.01
N ASP A 9 -15.28 -2.31 16.43
CA ASP A 9 -14.24 -3.04 17.15
C ASP A 9 -13.08 -3.21 16.16
N GLU A 10 -12.13 -2.28 16.18
CA GLU A 10 -10.94 -2.28 15.33
C GLU A 10 -9.97 -3.36 15.84
N ASN A 11 -10.42 -4.61 15.87
CA ASN A 11 -9.58 -5.74 16.21
C ASN A 11 -8.71 -6.09 14.99
N PRO A 12 -7.38 -5.85 15.04
CA PRO A 12 -6.49 -6.15 13.93
C PRO A 12 -6.27 -7.66 13.73
N THR A 13 -6.82 -8.52 14.58
CA THR A 13 -6.70 -9.97 14.45
C THR A 13 -7.96 -10.63 13.89
N ARG A 14 -8.99 -9.84 13.56
CA ARG A 14 -10.24 -10.34 12.97
C ARG A 14 -10.55 -9.63 11.65
N ILE A 15 -11.09 -10.39 10.70
CA ILE A 15 -11.54 -9.86 9.39
C ILE A 15 -13.05 -9.56 9.40
N ASP A 16 -13.80 -10.01 10.42
CA ASP A 16 -15.26 -9.89 10.40
C ASP A 16 -15.74 -8.43 10.41
N HIS A 17 -16.61 -8.14 9.45
CA HIS A 17 -17.40 -6.91 9.34
C HIS A 17 -16.69 -5.59 9.67
N ALA A 18 -15.52 -5.36 9.06
CA ALA A 18 -14.98 -4.02 8.79
C ALA A 18 -14.40 -3.21 9.98
N GLY A 19 -13.70 -3.87 10.90
CA GLY A 19 -12.87 -3.21 11.92
C GLY A 19 -11.57 -2.61 11.35
N PHE A 20 -10.44 -3.29 11.52
CA PHE A 20 -9.13 -2.72 11.19
C PHE A 20 -8.81 -2.69 9.67
N TYR A 21 -9.06 -3.79 8.95
CA TYR A 21 -8.58 -3.95 7.57
C TYR A 21 -9.40 -3.23 6.50
N ARG A 22 -10.53 -2.62 6.87
CA ARG A 22 -11.54 -2.09 5.94
C ARG A 22 -10.95 -1.21 4.84
N ARG A 23 -9.96 -0.38 5.18
CA ARG A 23 -9.32 0.55 4.24
C ARG A 23 -8.49 -0.12 3.14
N TRP A 24 -8.15 -1.40 3.30
CA TRP A 24 -7.36 -2.17 2.33
C TRP A 24 -8.18 -3.20 1.57
N LEU A 25 -9.38 -3.57 2.03
CA LEU A 25 -10.17 -4.64 1.42
C LEU A 25 -10.46 -4.42 -0.07
N SER A 26 -10.68 -3.18 -0.50
CA SER A 26 -10.91 -2.88 -1.93
C SER A 26 -9.64 -2.91 -2.79
N MET A 27 -8.47 -3.09 -2.18
CA MET A 27 -7.17 -3.17 -2.85
C MET A 27 -6.55 -4.58 -2.76
N ILE A 28 -7.21 -5.53 -2.10
CA ILE A 28 -6.72 -6.90 -1.94
C ILE A 28 -7.46 -7.80 -2.93
N ASP A 29 -6.69 -8.49 -3.77
CA ASP A 29 -7.24 -9.40 -4.78
C ASP A 29 -7.50 -10.80 -4.20
N ASP A 30 -6.64 -11.24 -3.27
CA ASP A 30 -6.71 -12.57 -2.65
C ASP A 30 -7.05 -12.45 -1.15
N MET A 31 -8.31 -12.72 -0.83
CA MET A 31 -8.84 -12.65 0.53
C MET A 31 -8.37 -13.82 1.41
N ASP A 32 -8.11 -14.99 0.82
CA ASP A 32 -7.63 -16.16 1.57
C ASP A 32 -6.18 -15.95 1.99
N TYR A 33 -5.37 -15.35 1.11
CA TYR A 33 -4.01 -14.94 1.43
C TYR A 33 -3.99 -13.92 2.57
N LEU A 34 -4.81 -12.87 2.52
CA LEU A 34 -4.96 -11.95 3.66
C LEU A 34 -5.34 -12.70 4.94
N GLN A 35 -6.34 -13.58 4.89
CA GLN A 35 -6.84 -14.33 6.05
C GLN A 35 -5.74 -15.21 6.66
N SER A 36 -4.87 -15.78 5.85
CA SER A 36 -3.72 -16.59 6.32
C SER A 36 -2.70 -15.77 7.12
N PHE A 37 -2.51 -14.49 6.79
CA PHE A 37 -1.65 -13.58 7.56
C PHE A 37 -2.35 -13.03 8.80
N VAL A 38 -3.63 -12.67 8.69
CA VAL A 38 -4.41 -12.19 9.84
C VAL A 38 -4.49 -13.26 10.95
N SER A 39 -4.64 -14.54 10.60
CA SER A 39 -4.64 -15.63 11.58
C SER A 39 -3.31 -15.83 12.32
N ARG A 40 -2.23 -15.23 11.81
CA ARG A 40 -0.88 -15.28 12.41
C ARG A 40 -0.55 -14.03 13.25
N VAL A 41 -1.43 -13.01 13.28
CA VAL A 41 -1.19 -11.78 14.04
C VAL A 41 -1.20 -12.10 15.53
N ALA A 42 -0.02 -12.08 16.14
CA ALA A 42 0.16 -12.29 17.58
C ALA A 42 0.12 -10.99 18.41
N GLY A 43 0.17 -9.83 17.75
CA GLY A 43 0.15 -8.51 18.38
C GLY A 43 0.42 -7.37 17.39
N THR A 44 0.29 -6.13 17.86
CA THR A 44 0.47 -4.90 17.07
C THR A 44 1.78 -4.16 17.37
N ASN A 45 2.61 -4.71 18.24
CA ASN A 45 3.96 -4.20 18.48
C ASN A 45 4.79 -4.31 17.20
N GLU A 46 5.61 -3.31 16.89
CA GLU A 46 6.25 -3.22 15.58
C GLU A 46 7.25 -4.35 15.30
N GLU A 47 7.81 -4.95 16.35
CA GLU A 47 8.76 -6.07 16.30
C GLU A 47 8.10 -7.36 15.78
N VAL A 48 6.78 -7.49 15.93
CA VAL A 48 6.01 -8.66 15.43
C VAL A 48 5.15 -8.30 14.22
N TRP A 49 4.58 -7.11 14.22
CA TRP A 49 3.69 -6.62 13.18
C TRP A 49 4.42 -6.37 11.86
N VAL A 50 5.53 -5.64 11.89
CA VAL A 50 6.24 -5.24 10.66
C VAL A 50 6.83 -6.44 9.93
N PRO A 51 7.51 -7.40 10.58
CA PRO A 51 8.00 -8.59 9.88
C PRO A 51 6.90 -9.41 9.21
N LEU A 52 5.76 -9.61 9.88
CA LEU A 52 4.63 -10.37 9.34
C LEU A 52 4.10 -9.76 8.04
N TRP A 53 3.86 -8.45 8.03
CA TRP A 53 3.34 -7.76 6.84
C TRP A 53 4.39 -7.53 5.78
N ARG A 54 5.67 -7.43 6.16
CA ARG A 54 6.78 -7.40 5.20
C ARG A 54 6.89 -8.73 4.46
N GLU A 55 6.74 -9.85 5.16
CA GLU A 55 6.70 -11.18 4.53
C GLU A 55 5.58 -11.25 3.48
N ALA A 56 4.36 -10.81 3.84
CA ALA A 56 3.22 -10.79 2.92
C ALA A 56 3.49 -9.95 1.67
N GLY A 57 4.04 -8.75 1.83
CA GLY A 57 4.35 -7.85 0.73
C GLY A 57 5.50 -8.34 -0.14
N LYS A 58 6.53 -8.94 0.47
CA LYS A 58 7.71 -9.46 -0.24
C LYS A 58 7.35 -10.61 -1.19
N HIS A 59 6.41 -11.47 -0.81
CA HIS A 59 5.90 -12.52 -1.70
C HIS A 59 5.40 -11.95 -3.04
N TYR A 60 4.50 -10.95 -2.97
CA TYR A 60 3.98 -10.31 -4.17
C TYR A 60 5.03 -9.50 -4.91
N GLU A 61 5.96 -8.88 -4.20
CA GLU A 61 7.00 -8.10 -4.84
C GLU A 61 7.98 -8.98 -5.64
N ASP A 62 8.41 -10.10 -5.06
CA ASP A 62 9.29 -11.05 -5.73
C ASP A 62 8.58 -11.67 -6.95
N GLU A 63 7.28 -11.96 -6.84
CA GLU A 63 6.46 -12.42 -7.96
C GLU A 63 6.30 -11.34 -9.05
N GLY A 64 6.15 -10.08 -8.66
CA GLY A 64 6.14 -8.95 -9.58
C GLY A 64 7.44 -8.83 -10.36
N ASP A 65 8.59 -8.95 -9.68
CA ASP A 65 9.91 -8.92 -10.31
C ASP A 65 10.09 -10.10 -11.29
N ARG A 66 9.61 -11.29 -10.93
CA ARG A 66 9.62 -12.47 -11.81
C ARG A 66 8.79 -12.24 -13.08
N LEU A 67 7.53 -11.81 -12.94
CA LEU A 67 6.63 -11.55 -14.06
C LEU A 67 7.13 -10.41 -14.96
N GLU A 68 7.72 -9.37 -14.38
CA GLU A 68 8.34 -8.28 -15.13
C GLU A 68 9.49 -8.81 -16.01
N SER A 69 10.35 -9.68 -15.45
CA SER A 69 11.45 -10.30 -16.18
C SER A 69 11.01 -11.21 -17.32
N GLU A 70 9.80 -11.79 -17.21
CA GLU A 70 9.15 -12.62 -18.24
C GLU A 70 8.37 -11.79 -19.28
N GLY A 71 8.27 -10.47 -19.06
CA GLY A 71 7.55 -9.54 -19.94
C GLY A 71 6.04 -9.47 -19.70
N ASP A 72 5.50 -10.14 -18.66
CA ASP A 72 4.10 -9.98 -18.26
C ASP A 72 3.92 -8.73 -17.37
N ILE A 73 4.01 -7.57 -18.02
CA ILE A 73 3.95 -6.26 -17.37
C ILE A 73 2.63 -6.02 -16.65
N LYS A 74 1.52 -6.57 -17.17
CA LYS A 74 0.19 -6.35 -16.56
C LYS A 74 0.10 -7.07 -15.22
N SER A 75 0.49 -8.34 -15.19
CA SER A 75 0.47 -9.15 -13.97
C SER A 75 1.52 -8.65 -12.98
N ALA A 76 2.73 -8.32 -13.45
CA ALA A 76 3.79 -7.72 -12.62
C ALA A 76 3.31 -6.47 -11.89
N ARG A 77 2.65 -5.55 -12.62
CA ARG A 77 2.08 -4.34 -12.04
C ARG A 77 1.01 -4.65 -10.99
N SER A 78 0.18 -5.66 -11.20
CA SER A 78 -0.82 -6.08 -10.20
C SER A 78 -0.16 -6.56 -8.92
N CYS A 79 0.88 -7.38 -9.05
CA CYS A 79 1.68 -7.88 -7.93
C CYS A 79 2.36 -6.73 -7.16
N PHE A 80 2.95 -5.75 -7.85
CA PHE A 80 3.53 -4.57 -7.17
C PHE A 80 2.50 -3.73 -6.40
N LEU A 81 1.26 -3.65 -6.88
CA LEU A 81 0.17 -2.99 -6.15
C LEU A 81 -0.27 -3.81 -4.92
N GLN A 82 -0.33 -5.13 -5.01
CA GLN A 82 -0.58 -6.01 -3.85
C GLN A 82 0.54 -5.85 -2.81
N ALA A 83 1.82 -5.90 -3.23
CA ALA A 83 2.96 -5.68 -2.35
C ALA A 83 2.89 -4.35 -1.61
N ARG A 84 2.62 -3.25 -2.34
CA ARG A 84 2.39 -1.92 -1.75
C ARG A 84 1.26 -1.95 -0.70
N THR A 85 0.15 -2.64 -0.98
CA THR A 85 -0.97 -2.75 -0.05
C THR A 85 -0.54 -3.42 1.26
N TYR A 86 0.15 -4.56 1.20
CA TYR A 86 0.64 -5.26 2.40
C TYR A 86 1.70 -4.45 3.17
N TYR A 87 2.65 -3.80 2.49
CA TYR A 87 3.58 -2.88 3.15
C TYR A 87 2.85 -1.70 3.80
N SER A 88 1.75 -1.22 3.20
CA SER A 88 0.92 -0.19 3.81
C SER A 88 0.15 -0.66 5.04
N ILE A 89 -0.18 -1.95 5.16
CA ILE A 89 -0.74 -2.54 6.40
C ILE A 89 0.37 -2.54 7.46
N GLY A 90 1.55 -3.04 7.11
CA GLY A 90 2.69 -3.10 8.01
C GLY A 90 3.15 -1.74 8.57
N ARG A 91 3.09 -0.67 7.76
CA ARG A 91 3.44 0.68 8.22
C ARG A 91 2.38 1.36 9.09
N PHE A 92 1.17 0.82 9.24
CA PHE A 92 0.08 1.49 9.96
C PHE A 92 0.48 1.82 11.42
N PRO A 93 0.14 3.01 11.98
CA PRO A 93 -0.64 4.11 11.39
C PRO A 93 0.17 5.05 10.47
N GLY A 94 1.49 4.89 10.40
CA GLY A 94 2.39 5.65 9.56
C GLY A 94 3.85 5.36 9.88
N ALA A 95 4.78 6.06 9.22
CA ALA A 95 6.22 5.93 9.41
C ALA A 95 6.72 6.63 10.70
N ILE A 96 6.12 6.27 11.84
CA ILE A 96 6.29 6.96 13.15
C ILE A 96 7.51 6.49 13.95
N SER A 97 8.12 5.37 13.57
CA SER A 97 9.32 4.79 14.19
C SER A 97 10.37 4.45 13.14
N ALA A 98 11.60 4.14 13.56
CA ALA A 98 12.65 3.71 12.65
C ALA A 98 12.25 2.44 11.88
N VAL A 99 11.68 1.44 12.57
CA VAL A 99 11.19 0.20 11.93
C VAL A 99 10.06 0.50 10.95
N LYS A 100 9.09 1.34 11.30
CA LYS A 100 7.99 1.69 10.39
C LYS A 100 8.43 2.54 9.19
N LYS A 101 9.52 3.29 9.30
CA LYS A 101 10.14 3.98 8.16
C LYS A 101 10.66 2.97 7.13
N THR A 102 11.33 1.89 7.56
CA THR A 102 11.87 0.89 6.62
C THR A 102 10.77 0.21 5.79
N ILE A 103 9.65 -0.19 6.38
CA ILE A 103 8.53 -0.76 5.61
C ILE A 103 7.76 0.30 4.81
N SER A 104 7.84 1.58 5.21
CA SER A 104 7.35 2.67 4.37
C SER A 104 8.20 2.85 3.11
N GLU A 105 9.51 2.62 3.19
CA GLU A 105 10.40 2.61 2.03
C GLU A 105 10.10 1.42 1.11
N ASP A 106 9.84 0.24 1.67
CA ASP A 106 9.34 -0.93 0.92
C ASP A 106 8.03 -0.60 0.18
N CYS A 107 7.08 0.05 0.87
CA CYS A 107 5.82 0.51 0.27
C CYS A 107 6.04 1.48 -0.91
N ASN A 108 6.96 2.43 -0.76
CA ASN A 108 7.28 3.40 -1.80
C ASN A 108 7.96 2.74 -3.00
N ARG A 109 8.87 1.80 -2.74
CA ARG A 109 9.59 1.03 -3.77
C ARG A 109 8.63 0.19 -4.60
N ALA A 110 7.73 -0.56 -3.98
CA ALA A 110 6.71 -1.34 -4.69
C ALA A 110 5.77 -0.43 -5.51
N TYR A 111 5.38 0.73 -4.97
CA TYR A 111 4.59 1.70 -5.73
C TYR A 111 5.35 2.24 -6.94
N ALA A 112 6.63 2.60 -6.79
CA ALA A 112 7.47 3.09 -7.88
C ALA A 112 7.59 2.05 -9.01
N LYS A 113 7.81 0.77 -8.68
CA LYS A 113 7.80 -0.34 -9.66
C LYS A 113 6.45 -0.40 -10.41
N SER A 114 5.33 -0.32 -9.69
CA SER A 114 4.00 -0.30 -10.33
C SER A 114 3.78 0.89 -11.27
N CYS A 115 4.38 2.04 -10.95
CA CYS A 115 4.28 3.28 -11.71
C CYS A 115 5.15 3.28 -12.97
N ALA A 116 6.28 2.56 -12.97
CA ALA A 116 7.18 2.44 -14.11
C ALA A 116 6.49 1.86 -15.36
N HIS A 117 5.41 1.12 -15.18
CA HIS A 117 4.62 0.50 -16.24
C HIS A 117 3.46 1.34 -16.77
N LEU A 118 3.23 2.54 -16.22
CA LEU A 118 2.11 3.39 -16.62
C LEU A 118 2.43 4.22 -17.86
N THR A 119 1.46 4.32 -18.77
CA THR A 119 1.45 5.28 -19.88
C THR A 119 0.20 6.14 -19.78
N PRO A 120 0.30 7.49 -19.71
CA PRO A 120 1.52 8.28 -19.55
C PRO A 120 2.24 7.97 -18.21
N PRO A 121 3.58 8.15 -18.16
CA PRO A 121 4.38 7.85 -16.98
C PRO A 121 3.99 8.75 -15.81
N VAL A 122 4.20 8.23 -14.61
CA VAL A 122 4.10 9.03 -13.38
C VAL A 122 5.34 9.90 -13.26
N GLN A 123 5.13 11.19 -13.00
CA GLN A 123 6.18 12.16 -12.73
C GLN A 123 6.23 12.40 -11.21
N GLU A 124 7.40 12.28 -10.60
CA GLU A 124 7.62 12.78 -9.25
C GLU A 124 7.89 14.28 -9.31
N ILE A 125 7.07 15.07 -8.61
CA ILE A 125 7.26 16.52 -8.47
C ILE A 125 7.50 16.84 -6.99
N ILE A 126 8.45 17.73 -6.73
CA ILE A 126 8.70 18.26 -5.39
C ILE A 126 8.17 19.68 -5.33
N ILE A 127 7.22 19.92 -4.43
CA ILE A 127 6.67 21.24 -4.16
C ILE A 127 7.30 21.77 -2.87
N GLU A 128 8.02 22.87 -2.97
CA GLU A 128 8.55 23.59 -1.83
C GLU A 128 7.47 24.48 -1.21
N HIS A 129 7.17 24.30 0.07
CA HIS A 129 6.19 25.12 0.78
C HIS A 129 6.60 25.33 2.23
N GLN A 130 6.85 26.58 2.63
CA GLN A 130 7.18 26.96 4.02
C GLN A 130 8.37 26.16 4.61
N GLY A 131 9.39 25.87 3.79
CA GLY A 131 10.56 25.08 4.19
C GLY A 131 10.33 23.56 4.24
N TYR A 132 9.16 23.09 3.80
CA TYR A 132 8.87 21.68 3.63
C TYR A 132 8.92 21.27 2.15
N GLN A 133 9.42 20.06 1.91
CA GLN A 133 9.36 19.39 0.62
C GLN A 133 8.16 18.44 0.58
N ILE A 134 7.21 18.74 -0.30
CA ILE A 134 6.03 17.90 -0.53
C ILE A 134 6.26 17.12 -1.83
N LYS A 135 6.48 15.81 -1.71
CA LYS A 135 6.57 14.91 -2.86
C LYS A 135 5.17 14.55 -3.36
N CYS A 136 4.87 14.86 -4.62
CA CYS A 136 3.63 14.48 -5.30
C CYS A 136 3.92 13.60 -6.53
N HIS A 137 2.92 12.81 -6.92
CA HIS A 137 2.96 11.97 -8.12
C HIS A 137 1.94 12.51 -9.13
N LEU A 138 2.43 13.04 -10.25
CA LEU A 138 1.62 13.63 -11.30
C LEU A 138 1.50 12.68 -12.49
N ARG A 139 0.29 12.56 -13.04
CA ARG A 139 0.05 11.98 -14.36
C ARG A 139 -0.72 12.98 -15.20
N GLU A 140 -0.21 13.24 -16.39
CA GLU A 140 -0.79 14.20 -17.33
C GLU A 140 -1.15 13.50 -18.65
N PRO A 141 -2.35 13.73 -19.21
CA PRO A 141 -2.69 13.25 -20.54
C PRO A 141 -1.71 13.75 -21.61
N LYS A 142 -1.49 12.97 -22.68
CA LYS A 142 -0.58 13.37 -23.78
C LYS A 142 -1.10 14.56 -24.61
N THR A 143 -2.36 14.94 -24.45
CA THR A 143 -3.00 16.03 -25.20
C THR A 143 -2.53 17.39 -24.68
N ALA A 144 -2.20 18.32 -25.58
CA ALA A 144 -1.82 19.67 -25.20
C ALA A 144 -2.98 20.45 -24.56
N GLY A 145 -2.65 21.38 -23.65
CA GLY A 145 -3.62 22.29 -23.01
C GLY A 145 -3.72 22.11 -21.50
N LYS A 146 -4.62 22.87 -20.87
CA LYS A 146 -4.91 22.74 -19.43
C LYS A 146 -5.92 21.62 -19.22
N HIS A 147 -5.63 20.74 -18.27
CA HIS A 147 -6.51 19.62 -17.91
C HIS A 147 -7.10 19.82 -16.52
N PRO A 148 -8.35 19.38 -16.28
CA PRO A 148 -8.84 19.19 -14.93
C PRO A 148 -7.91 18.24 -14.17
N ALA A 149 -7.54 18.62 -12.95
CA ALA A 149 -6.71 17.81 -12.06
C ALA A 149 -7.55 17.32 -10.87
N VAL A 150 -7.26 16.10 -10.43
CA VAL A 150 -7.77 15.54 -9.17
C VAL A 150 -6.56 15.34 -8.27
N LEU A 151 -6.61 15.90 -7.07
CA LEU A 151 -5.59 15.76 -6.03
C LEU A 151 -5.84 14.49 -5.19
#